data_AF-A0A0J8UA23-F1
#
_entry.id   AF-A0A0J8UA23-F1
#
_cell.length_a   1.000
_cell.length_b   1.000
_cell.length_c   1.000
_cell.angle_alpha   90.00
_cell.angle_beta   90.00
_cell.angle_gamma   90.00
#
_symmetry.space_group_name_H-M   'P 1'
#
loop_
_entity.id
_entity.type
_entity.pdbx_description
1 polymer ?
#
loop_
_entity_poly.entity_id
_entity_poly.type
_entity_poly.pdbx_seq_one_letter_code
_entity_poly.pdbx_strand_id
1 'polypeptide(L)'
;MIEAPGENHFRVFAERYYRLSELEASNDKLCIAGSENESLQNHRCLQLAARIEEYLEKVSCAYDNSPEQKSVMILSTIRLWVALDQCTTNLFNLLEDFHPGITPDTLDILQLPLFSDMVHLQNVQVYLRGRCDNASSRTIFDAPAAGCFAERYYDESVDSRKLQDLHLQIEAKARIDLQKKETEWQRLRVLRGATVSSSQMSLEQSLMMINYVGNAISNAALGACGFKFMNTHFQQSPLKQKLLFLSLLALLPLKPIATQLGGYYAH
;
A
#
# COMPACT_ATOMS: atom_id res chain seq x y z
N MET A 1 -33.51 -34.17 -23.42
CA MET A 1 -33.57 -32.76 -22.99
C MET A 1 -32.19 -32.18 -23.18
N ILE A 2 -32.00 -31.39 -24.24
CA ILE A 2 -30.75 -30.69 -24.53
C ILE A 2 -31.04 -29.24 -24.14
N GLU A 3 -30.47 -28.77 -23.03
CA GLU A 3 -30.57 -27.35 -22.62
C GLU A 3 -30.01 -26.48 -23.74
N ALA A 4 -30.72 -25.41 -24.09
CA ALA A 4 -30.34 -24.54 -25.19
C ALA A 4 -29.03 -23.80 -24.83
N PRO A 5 -28.05 -23.70 -25.74
CA PRO A 5 -26.72 -23.14 -25.44
C PRO A 5 -26.74 -21.69 -24.93
N GLY A 6 -27.84 -20.94 -25.15
CA GLY A 6 -28.02 -19.58 -24.64
C GLY A 6 -28.48 -19.49 -23.17
N GLU A 7 -29.19 -20.50 -22.64
CA GLU A 7 -29.68 -20.48 -21.25
C GLU A 7 -28.54 -20.57 -20.23
N ASN A 8 -27.50 -21.35 -20.56
CA ASN A 8 -26.34 -21.52 -19.69
C ASN A 8 -25.52 -20.24 -19.58
N HIS A 9 -25.32 -19.50 -20.69
CA HIS A 9 -24.57 -18.25 -20.68
C HIS A 9 -25.29 -17.14 -19.90
N PHE A 10 -26.62 -17.02 -20.07
CA PHE A 10 -27.41 -16.04 -19.31
C PHE A 10 -27.43 -16.38 -17.82
N ARG A 11 -27.57 -17.65 -17.44
CA ARG A 11 -27.50 -18.09 -16.03
C ARG A 11 -26.14 -17.77 -15.40
N VAL A 12 -25.04 -18.11 -16.07
CA VAL A 12 -23.69 -17.84 -15.56
C VAL A 12 -23.46 -16.33 -15.42
N PHE A 13 -23.95 -15.52 -16.37
CA PHE A 13 -23.92 -14.06 -16.27
C PHE A 13 -24.73 -13.56 -15.06
N ALA A 14 -26.01 -13.93 -14.96
CA ALA A 14 -26.89 -13.48 -13.89
C ALA A 14 -26.38 -13.90 -12.50
N GLU A 15 -25.87 -15.12 -12.38
CA GLU A 15 -25.29 -15.63 -11.14
C GLU A 15 -24.07 -14.81 -10.69
N ARG A 16 -23.22 -14.38 -11.63
CA ARG A 16 -22.08 -13.52 -11.31
C ARG A 16 -22.51 -12.19 -10.70
N TYR A 17 -23.47 -11.50 -11.32
CA TYR A 17 -23.94 -10.19 -10.84
C TYR A 17 -24.74 -10.32 -9.54
N TYR A 18 -25.53 -11.38 -9.38
CA TYR A 18 -26.23 -11.67 -8.13
C TYR A 18 -25.23 -11.84 -6.97
N ARG A 19 -24.16 -12.62 -7.17
CA ARG A 19 -23.10 -12.79 -6.17
C ARG A 19 -22.37 -11.48 -5.84
N LEU A 20 -22.15 -10.60 -6.83
CA LEU A 20 -21.55 -9.29 -6.59
C LEU A 20 -22.47 -8.39 -5.77
N SER A 21 -23.77 -8.40 -6.06
CA SER A 21 -24.76 -7.65 -5.29
C SER A 21 -24.85 -8.12 -3.83
N GLU A 22 -24.84 -9.44 -3.59
CA GLU A 22 -24.77 -9.98 -2.22
C GLU A 22 -23.50 -9.55 -1.49
N LEU A 23 -22.38 -9.52 -2.20
CA LEU A 23 -21.09 -9.11 -1.67
C LEU A 23 -21.10 -7.63 -1.26
N GLU A 24 -21.65 -6.75 -2.11
CA GLU A 24 -21.83 -5.31 -1.86
C GLU A 24 -22.74 -5.06 -0.66
N ALA A 25 -23.87 -5.76 -0.57
CA ALA A 25 -24.77 -5.68 0.59
C ALA A 25 -24.09 -6.12 1.90
N SER A 26 -23.17 -7.08 1.82
CA SER A 26 -22.36 -7.51 2.96
C SER A 26 -21.20 -6.56 3.27
N ASN A 27 -20.66 -5.83 2.29
CA ASN A 27 -19.64 -4.79 2.51
C ASN A 27 -20.22 -3.64 3.34
N ASP A 28 -21.45 -3.25 3.04
CA ASP A 28 -22.15 -2.19 3.75
C ASP A 28 -22.29 -2.48 5.25
N LYS A 29 -22.57 -3.73 5.60
CA LYS A 29 -22.62 -4.18 7.00
C LYS A 29 -21.25 -4.08 7.68
N LEU A 30 -20.18 -4.45 6.98
CA LEU A 30 -18.83 -4.41 7.50
C LEU A 30 -18.34 -2.96 7.73
N CYS A 31 -18.75 -2.02 6.87
CA CYS A 31 -18.45 -0.59 7.04
C CYS A 31 -19.05 -0.02 8.32
N ILE A 32 -20.25 -0.45 8.71
CA ILE A 32 -21.03 0.12 9.83
C ILE A 32 -20.64 -0.49 11.19
N ALA A 33 -20.07 -1.70 11.21
CA ALA A 33 -19.79 -2.44 12.44
C ALA A 33 -18.68 -1.80 13.30
N GLY A 34 -19.00 -0.79 14.11
CA GLY A 34 -18.08 -0.18 15.08
C GLY A 34 -17.56 -1.18 16.13
N SER A 35 -16.34 -0.99 16.61
CA SER A 35 -15.73 -1.75 17.70
C SER A 35 -15.04 -0.78 18.66
N GLU A 36 -15.09 -1.04 19.97
CA GLU A 36 -14.48 -0.18 21.01
C GLU A 36 -13.14 -0.73 21.56
N ASN A 37 -12.75 -1.97 21.24
CA ASN A 37 -11.56 -2.62 21.80
C ASN A 37 -10.36 -2.63 20.83
N GLU A 38 -9.15 -2.30 21.30
CA GLU A 38 -7.92 -2.17 20.49
C GLU A 38 -7.51 -3.48 19.76
N SER A 39 -7.53 -4.63 20.43
CA SER A 39 -7.26 -5.93 19.80
C SER A 39 -8.30 -6.29 18.73
N LEU A 40 -9.55 -5.85 18.94
CA LEU A 40 -10.64 -6.02 17.99
C LEU A 40 -10.50 -5.05 16.81
N GLN A 41 -9.92 -3.85 16.99
CA GLN A 41 -9.61 -2.93 15.89
C GLN A 41 -8.53 -3.48 14.95
N ASN A 42 -7.47 -4.10 15.48
CA ASN A 42 -6.44 -4.71 14.66
C ASN A 42 -7.01 -5.84 13.79
N HIS A 43 -7.82 -6.71 14.40
CA HIS A 43 -8.52 -7.76 13.66
C HIS A 43 -9.48 -7.18 12.61
N ARG A 44 -10.22 -6.13 12.96
CA ARG A 44 -11.15 -5.45 12.04
C ARG A 44 -10.42 -4.79 10.86
N CYS A 45 -9.26 -4.17 11.08
CA CYS A 45 -8.44 -3.63 9.99
C CYS A 45 -8.06 -4.73 8.99
N LEU A 46 -7.57 -5.87 9.50
CA LEU A 46 -7.19 -7.01 8.67
C LEU A 46 -8.39 -7.56 7.90
N GLN A 47 -9.56 -7.67 8.55
CA GLN A 47 -10.80 -8.10 7.89
C GLN A 47 -11.22 -7.14 6.77
N LEU A 48 -11.22 -5.83 7.03
CA LEU A 48 -11.59 -4.81 6.04
C LEU A 48 -10.67 -4.83 4.84
N ALA A 49 -9.37 -4.96 5.07
CA ALA A 49 -8.40 -5.05 3.99
C ALA A 49 -8.54 -6.33 3.16
N ALA A 50 -8.65 -7.49 3.81
CA ALA A 50 -8.89 -8.75 3.10
C ALA A 50 -10.19 -8.67 2.29
N ARG A 51 -11.20 -7.96 2.80
CA ARG A 51 -12.46 -7.73 2.11
C ARG A 51 -12.32 -6.85 0.87
N ILE A 52 -11.52 -5.79 0.94
CA ILE A 52 -11.22 -4.93 -0.22
C ILE A 52 -10.53 -5.75 -1.31
N GLU A 53 -9.53 -6.55 -0.95
CA GLU A 53 -8.81 -7.42 -1.89
C GLU A 53 -9.75 -8.45 -2.54
N GLU A 54 -10.56 -9.15 -1.73
CA GLU A 54 -11.56 -10.12 -2.21
C GLU A 54 -12.58 -9.45 -3.16
N TYR A 55 -13.05 -8.25 -2.81
CA TYR A 55 -14.03 -7.52 -3.61
C TYR A 55 -13.45 -7.13 -4.97
N LEU A 56 -12.26 -6.53 -4.99
CA LEU A 56 -11.61 -6.10 -6.23
C LEU A 56 -11.27 -7.30 -7.15
N GLU A 57 -10.84 -8.42 -6.58
CA GLU A 57 -10.59 -9.66 -7.34
C GLU A 57 -11.88 -10.20 -7.98
N LYS A 58 -12.99 -10.24 -7.24
CA LYS A 58 -14.27 -10.77 -7.72
C LYS A 58 -14.94 -9.88 -8.75
N VAL A 59 -14.87 -8.56 -8.54
CA VAL A 59 -15.43 -7.61 -9.51
C VAL A 59 -14.62 -7.67 -10.80
N SER A 60 -13.29 -7.59 -10.73
CA SER A 60 -12.41 -7.66 -11.90
C SER A 60 -12.95 -6.75 -13.03
N CYS A 61 -13.12 -7.28 -14.25
CA CYS A 61 -13.67 -6.58 -15.40
C CYS A 61 -15.20 -6.62 -15.52
N ALA A 62 -15.94 -7.09 -14.49
CA ALA A 62 -17.39 -7.29 -14.58
C ALA A 62 -18.14 -6.02 -15.01
N TYR A 63 -17.71 -4.86 -14.50
CA TYR A 63 -18.38 -3.58 -14.71
C TYR A 63 -17.71 -2.69 -15.76
N ASP A 64 -16.74 -3.18 -16.54
CA ASP A 64 -16.01 -2.34 -17.50
C ASP A 64 -16.91 -1.75 -18.61
N ASN A 65 -18.06 -2.37 -18.86
CA ASN A 65 -19.02 -1.94 -19.88
C ASN A 65 -20.18 -1.10 -19.32
N SER A 66 -20.23 -0.82 -18.01
CA SER A 66 -21.26 0.05 -17.42
C SER A 66 -20.60 1.07 -16.48
N PRO A 67 -20.53 2.35 -16.88
CA PRO A 67 -19.94 3.40 -16.05
C PRO A 67 -20.70 3.60 -14.73
N GLU A 68 -22.01 3.34 -14.70
CA GLU A 68 -22.83 3.43 -13.50
C GLU A 68 -22.48 2.32 -12.50
N GLN A 69 -22.41 1.06 -12.94
CA GLN A 69 -22.03 -0.07 -12.09
C GLN A 69 -20.58 0.07 -11.60
N LYS A 70 -19.71 0.60 -12.45
CA LYS A 70 -18.33 0.92 -12.06
C LYS A 70 -18.26 2.03 -11.02
N SER A 71 -19.14 3.03 -11.10
CA SER A 71 -19.22 4.09 -10.10
C SER A 71 -19.70 3.58 -8.75
N VAL A 72 -20.70 2.69 -8.73
CA VAL A 72 -21.19 2.01 -7.52
C VAL A 72 -20.08 1.13 -6.91
N MET A 73 -19.34 0.39 -7.73
CA MET A 73 -18.18 -0.38 -7.27
C MET A 73 -17.11 0.50 -6.62
N ILE A 74 -16.73 1.61 -7.26
CA ILE A 74 -15.76 2.56 -6.70
C ILE A 74 -16.26 3.08 -5.36
N LEU A 75 -17.54 3.47 -5.27
CA LEU A 75 -18.14 3.94 -4.03
C LEU A 75 -18.10 2.88 -2.92
N SER A 76 -18.49 1.63 -3.21
CA SER A 76 -18.43 0.51 -2.25
C SER A 76 -17.00 0.30 -1.75
N THR A 77 -16.03 0.36 -2.64
CA THR A 77 -14.62 0.17 -2.31
C THR A 77 -14.08 1.30 -1.44
N ILE A 78 -14.43 2.56 -1.74
CA ILE A 78 -14.00 3.71 -0.94
C ILE A 78 -14.66 3.71 0.44
N ARG A 79 -15.92 3.25 0.56
CA ARG A 79 -16.57 3.09 1.86
C ARG A 79 -15.83 2.09 2.75
N LEU A 80 -15.43 0.94 2.20
CA LEU A 80 -14.58 -0.03 2.91
C LEU A 80 -13.23 0.59 3.30
N TRP A 81 -12.63 1.37 2.40
CA TRP A 81 -11.38 2.08 2.69
C TRP A 81 -11.54 3.12 3.79
N VAL A 82 -12.64 3.88 3.84
CA VAL A 82 -12.91 4.84 4.93
C VAL A 82 -13.02 4.11 6.27
N ALA A 83 -13.72 2.98 6.30
CA ALA A 83 -13.81 2.16 7.52
C ALA A 83 -12.42 1.63 7.93
N LEU A 84 -11.58 1.23 6.96
CA LEU A 84 -10.20 0.80 7.21
C LEU A 84 -9.34 1.97 7.73
N ASP A 85 -9.47 3.14 7.12
CA ASP A 85 -8.74 4.36 7.51
C ASP A 85 -9.06 4.73 8.96
N GLN A 86 -10.34 4.77 9.32
CA GLN A 86 -10.79 5.03 10.70
C GLN A 86 -10.22 4.00 11.70
N CYS A 87 -10.22 2.73 11.35
CA CYS A 87 -9.64 1.71 12.23
C CYS A 87 -8.12 1.88 12.35
N THR A 88 -7.46 2.28 11.27
CA THR A 88 -6.00 2.44 11.22
C THR A 88 -5.53 3.71 11.93
N THR A 89 -6.25 4.83 11.79
CA THR A 89 -5.94 6.07 12.53
C THR A 89 -6.12 5.88 14.03
N ASN A 90 -7.12 5.09 14.46
CA ASN A 90 -7.29 4.72 15.87
C ASN A 90 -6.14 3.87 16.44
N LEU A 91 -5.50 3.03 15.61
CA LEU A 91 -4.33 2.23 16.01
C LEU A 91 -3.03 3.02 15.93
N PHE A 92 -2.95 3.94 14.96
CA PHE A 92 -1.75 4.71 14.65
C PHE A 92 -2.13 6.18 14.48
N ASN A 93 -2.28 6.88 15.60
CA ASN A 93 -2.69 8.29 15.64
C ASN A 93 -1.80 9.20 14.76
N LEU A 94 -0.53 8.85 14.59
CA LEU A 94 0.42 9.58 13.71
C LEU A 94 -0.10 9.75 12.27
N LEU A 95 -0.95 8.84 11.79
CA LEU A 95 -1.50 8.92 10.44
C LEU A 95 -2.46 10.08 10.24
N GLU A 96 -3.03 10.61 11.32
CA GLU A 96 -3.94 11.75 11.23
C GLU A 96 -3.23 13.00 10.69
N ASP A 97 -1.93 13.14 10.97
CA ASP A 97 -1.11 14.27 10.53
C ASP A 97 -0.76 14.22 9.03
N PHE A 98 -1.02 13.11 8.34
CA PHE A 98 -0.66 12.91 6.93
C PHE A 98 -1.90 12.91 6.04
N HIS A 99 -1.74 13.47 4.84
CA HIS A 99 -2.80 13.56 3.85
C HIS A 99 -3.22 12.15 3.41
N PRO A 100 -4.53 11.84 3.34
CA PRO A 100 -5.04 10.51 3.00
C PRO A 100 -4.69 10.03 1.58
N GLY A 101 -4.26 10.95 0.70
CA GLY A 101 -3.92 10.68 -0.69
C GLY A 101 -5.12 10.70 -1.65
N ILE A 102 -6.34 10.74 -1.11
CA ILE A 102 -7.59 10.87 -1.86
C ILE A 102 -8.26 12.17 -1.45
N THR A 103 -8.58 13.03 -2.41
CA THR A 103 -9.34 14.26 -2.15
C THR A 103 -10.83 14.03 -2.41
N PRO A 104 -11.72 14.72 -1.69
CA PRO A 104 -13.17 14.55 -1.88
C PRO A 104 -13.62 14.82 -3.32
N ASP A 105 -12.96 15.76 -4.00
CA ASP A 105 -13.28 16.21 -5.36
C ASP A 105 -13.01 15.11 -6.42
N THR A 106 -12.12 14.15 -6.13
CA THR A 106 -11.87 13.02 -7.04
C THR A 106 -13.09 12.11 -7.22
N LEU A 107 -14.09 12.23 -6.33
CA LEU A 107 -15.28 11.40 -6.32
C LEU A 107 -16.48 12.06 -6.98
N ASP A 108 -16.36 13.34 -7.38
CA ASP A 108 -17.45 14.09 -8.05
C ASP A 108 -17.76 13.57 -9.45
N ILE A 109 -16.87 12.76 -10.04
CA ILE A 109 -17.04 12.15 -11.35
C ILE A 109 -17.92 10.88 -11.34
N LEU A 110 -18.33 10.39 -10.16
CA LEU A 110 -19.09 9.15 -10.03
C LEU A 110 -20.53 9.33 -10.50
N GLN A 111 -20.97 8.45 -11.39
CA GLN A 111 -22.34 8.43 -11.91
C GLN A 111 -23.19 7.50 -11.06
N LEU A 112 -23.86 8.06 -10.05
CA LEU A 112 -24.65 7.31 -9.06
C LEU A 112 -26.15 7.47 -9.33
N PRO A 113 -26.84 6.43 -9.84
CA PRO A 113 -28.27 6.55 -10.17
C PRO A 113 -29.18 6.51 -8.94
N LEU A 114 -28.73 5.94 -7.81
CA LEU A 114 -29.52 5.84 -6.60
C LEU A 114 -29.22 6.99 -5.63
N PHE A 115 -30.28 7.52 -5.01
CA PHE A 115 -30.15 8.55 -3.98
C PHE A 115 -29.40 8.06 -2.74
N SER A 116 -29.59 6.80 -2.34
CA SER A 116 -28.83 6.19 -1.25
C SER A 116 -27.33 6.27 -1.46
N ASP A 117 -26.88 6.02 -2.69
CA ASP A 117 -25.47 6.04 -3.06
C ASP A 117 -24.91 7.46 -3.02
N MET A 118 -25.69 8.46 -3.44
CA MET A 118 -25.30 9.87 -3.31
C MET A 118 -25.15 10.29 -1.84
N VAL A 119 -26.02 9.82 -0.94
CA VAL A 119 -25.89 10.06 0.51
C VAL A 119 -24.64 9.40 1.06
N HIS A 120 -24.36 8.16 0.65
CA HIS A 120 -23.13 7.47 1.05
C HIS A 120 -21.87 8.18 0.54
N LEU A 121 -21.90 8.68 -0.70
CA LEU A 121 -20.81 9.49 -1.26
C LEU A 121 -20.59 10.77 -0.46
N GLN A 122 -21.66 11.49 -0.11
CA GLN A 122 -21.56 12.70 0.71
C GLN A 122 -20.88 12.43 2.05
N ASN A 123 -21.25 11.33 2.73
CA ASN A 123 -20.63 10.95 4.01
C ASN A 123 -19.12 10.67 3.86
N VAL A 124 -18.74 9.99 2.78
CA VAL A 124 -17.33 9.75 2.43
C VAL A 124 -16.60 11.07 2.18
N GLN A 125 -17.19 11.98 1.42
CA GLN A 125 -16.57 13.29 1.11
C GLN A 125 -16.40 14.15 2.36
N VAL A 126 -17.37 14.14 3.28
CA VAL A 126 -17.26 14.83 4.58
C VAL A 126 -16.11 14.26 5.40
N TYR A 127 -15.99 12.93 5.46
CA TYR A 127 -14.88 12.27 6.15
C TYR A 127 -13.52 12.66 5.54
N LEU A 128 -13.39 12.57 4.21
CA LEU A 128 -12.16 12.92 3.51
C LEU A 128 -11.79 14.38 3.71
N ARG A 129 -12.76 15.30 3.64
CA ARG A 129 -12.52 16.73 3.87
C ARG A 129 -11.98 16.98 5.28
N GLY A 130 -12.61 16.40 6.30
CA GLY A 130 -12.11 16.50 7.68
C GLY A 130 -10.70 15.94 7.85
N ARG A 131 -10.36 14.85 7.14
CA ARG A 131 -8.99 14.30 7.12
C ARG A 131 -8.00 15.22 6.42
N CYS A 132 -8.36 15.79 5.27
CA CYS A 132 -7.50 16.71 4.52
C CYS A 132 -7.26 18.02 5.28
N ASP A 133 -8.29 18.58 5.92
CA ASP A 133 -8.20 19.86 6.65
C ASP A 133 -7.28 19.77 7.87
N ASN A 134 -7.22 18.60 8.51
CA ASN A 134 -6.37 18.34 9.67
C ASN A 134 -4.97 17.83 9.31
N ALA A 135 -4.74 17.46 8.05
CA ALA A 135 -3.50 16.85 7.62
C ALA A 135 -2.49 17.90 7.11
N SER A 136 -1.21 17.56 7.22
CA SER A 136 -0.15 18.25 6.48
C SER A 136 -0.30 18.04 4.97
N SER A 137 0.39 18.84 4.16
CA SER A 137 0.44 18.65 2.70
C SER A 137 1.17 17.38 2.27
N ARG A 138 1.73 16.62 3.22
CA ARG A 138 2.57 15.45 2.98
C ARG A 138 1.75 14.19 3.06
N THR A 139 2.10 13.24 2.21
CA THR A 139 1.51 11.90 2.26
C THR A 139 2.46 10.95 2.98
N ILE A 140 1.94 9.82 3.44
CA ILE A 140 2.80 8.73 3.96
C ILE A 140 3.71 8.12 2.87
N PHE A 141 3.51 8.49 1.60
CA PHE A 141 4.26 8.00 0.42
C PHE A 141 5.34 8.96 -0.03
N ASP A 142 5.51 10.09 0.65
CA ASP A 142 6.54 11.06 0.32
C ASP A 142 7.93 10.40 0.42
N ALA A 143 8.85 10.85 -0.44
CA ALA A 143 10.21 10.36 -0.43
C ALA A 143 10.86 10.52 0.95
N PRO A 144 11.81 9.64 1.34
CA PRO A 144 12.50 9.75 2.62
C PRO A 144 13.14 11.12 2.78
N ALA A 145 12.59 11.92 3.68
CA ALA A 145 13.03 13.28 3.97
C ALA A 145 12.71 13.60 5.44
N ALA A 146 13.35 14.64 5.97
CA ALA A 146 13.06 15.10 7.32
C ALA A 146 11.56 15.41 7.48
N GLY A 147 10.92 14.88 8.53
CA GLY A 147 9.49 14.96 8.82
C GLY A 147 8.61 14.01 7.99
N CYS A 148 9.18 13.02 7.31
CA CYS A 148 8.37 12.01 6.61
C CYS A 148 7.78 10.99 7.59
N PHE A 149 6.76 10.27 7.16
CA PHE A 149 6.08 9.29 8.03
C PHE A 149 7.06 8.24 8.58
N ALA A 150 8.02 7.78 7.78
CA ALA A 150 8.95 6.74 8.21
C ALA A 150 9.88 7.19 9.35
N GLU A 151 10.39 8.42 9.29
CA GLU A 151 11.20 8.99 10.37
C GLU A 151 10.36 9.21 11.63
N ARG A 152 9.21 9.88 11.50
CA ARG A 152 8.32 10.13 12.65
C ARG A 152 7.82 8.84 13.28
N TYR A 153 7.54 7.80 12.49
CA TYR A 153 7.15 6.50 13.02
C TYR A 153 8.31 5.83 13.78
N TYR A 154 9.54 5.96 13.29
CA TYR A 154 10.71 5.42 13.97
C TYR A 154 10.98 6.14 15.30
N ASP A 155 10.75 7.45 15.38
CA ASP A 155 11.06 8.26 16.56
C ASP A 155 9.89 8.39 17.56
N GLU A 156 8.66 8.53 17.09
CA GLU A 156 7.50 8.93 17.89
C GLU A 156 6.51 7.76 18.17
N SER A 157 6.59 6.65 17.44
CA SER A 157 5.60 5.57 17.58
C SER A 157 5.75 4.76 18.87
N VAL A 158 4.68 4.04 19.22
CA VAL A 158 4.67 3.06 20.33
C VAL A 158 5.75 1.98 20.16
N ASP A 159 6.09 1.65 18.91
CA ASP A 159 7.12 0.66 18.58
C ASP A 159 8.54 1.26 18.45
N SER A 160 8.71 2.58 18.62
CA SER A 160 9.99 3.28 18.45
C SER A 160 11.15 2.60 19.17
N ARG A 161 10.98 2.26 20.46
CA ARG A 161 12.03 1.58 21.24
C ARG A 161 12.42 0.22 20.67
N LYS A 162 11.45 -0.56 20.20
CA LYS A 162 11.73 -1.88 19.60
C LYS A 162 12.47 -1.71 18.28
N LEU A 163 12.09 -0.71 17.49
CA LEU A 163 12.76 -0.38 16.23
C LEU A 163 14.19 0.12 16.45
N GLN A 164 14.42 0.94 17.47
CA GLN A 164 15.75 1.43 17.84
C GLN A 164 16.66 0.32 18.36
N ASP A 165 16.15 -0.55 19.24
CA ASP A 165 16.91 -1.71 19.73
C ASP A 165 17.31 -2.65 18.58
N LEU A 166 16.36 -2.94 17.69
CA LEU A 166 16.63 -3.74 16.52
C LEU A 166 17.66 -3.08 15.59
N HIS A 167 17.56 -1.77 15.38
CA HIS A 167 18.53 -1.02 14.58
C HIS A 167 19.94 -1.18 15.14
N LEU A 168 20.11 -1.06 16.46
CA LEU A 168 21.40 -1.28 17.14
C LEU A 168 21.91 -2.72 16.95
N GLN A 169 21.03 -3.73 17.03
CA GLN A 169 21.40 -5.13 16.79
C GLN A 169 21.90 -5.35 15.36
N ILE A 170 21.23 -4.74 14.37
CA ILE A 170 21.62 -4.82 12.96
C ILE A 170 23.00 -4.18 12.75
N GLU A 171 23.23 -2.98 13.29
CA GLU A 171 24.52 -2.30 13.19
C GLU A 171 25.65 -3.08 13.87
N ALA A 172 25.38 -3.65 15.05
CA ALA A 172 26.34 -4.50 15.76
C ALA A 172 26.72 -5.72 14.92
N LYS A 173 25.73 -6.40 14.33
CA LYS A 173 25.97 -7.57 13.47
C LYS A 173 26.75 -7.19 12.21
N ALA A 174 26.39 -6.08 11.56
CA ALA A 174 27.07 -5.57 10.38
C ALA A 174 28.54 -5.25 10.68
N ARG A 175 28.83 -4.59 11.81
CA ARG A 175 30.21 -4.34 12.25
C ARG A 175 31.02 -5.61 12.48
N ILE A 176 30.42 -6.61 13.12
CA ILE A 176 31.07 -7.91 13.35
C ILE A 176 31.38 -8.60 12.01
N ASP A 177 30.46 -8.55 11.05
CA ASP A 177 30.66 -9.17 9.75
C ASP A 177 31.72 -8.46 8.91
N LEU A 178 31.77 -7.12 8.99
CA LEU A 178 32.84 -6.32 8.39
C LEU A 178 34.21 -6.68 8.98
N GLN A 179 34.31 -6.79 10.32
CA GLN A 179 35.57 -7.18 10.97
C GLN A 179 36.01 -8.60 10.58
N LYS A 180 35.09 -9.56 10.52
CA LYS A 180 35.39 -10.93 10.06
C LYS A 180 35.86 -10.97 8.61
N LYS A 181 35.26 -10.13 7.75
CA LYS A 181 35.71 -10.00 6.38
C LYS A 181 37.12 -9.42 6.33
N GLU A 182 37.37 -8.33 7.05
CA GLU A 182 38.68 -7.67 7.11
C GLU A 182 39.79 -8.63 7.57
N THR A 183 39.54 -9.45 8.60
CA THR A 183 40.52 -10.44 9.06
C THR A 183 40.78 -11.53 8.03
N GLU A 184 39.74 -12.02 7.34
CA GLU A 184 39.91 -12.97 6.23
C GLU A 184 40.67 -12.34 5.06
N TRP A 185 40.40 -11.06 4.74
CA TRP A 185 41.15 -10.32 3.71
C TRP A 185 42.63 -10.22 4.07
N GLN A 186 42.96 -9.87 5.31
CA GLN A 186 44.34 -9.80 5.78
C GLN A 186 45.04 -11.16 5.68
N ARG A 187 44.35 -12.24 6.07
CA ARG A 187 44.86 -13.61 5.95
C ARG A 187 45.16 -13.97 4.49
N LEU A 188 44.22 -13.72 3.58
CA LEU A 188 44.39 -13.98 2.15
C LEU A 188 45.50 -13.12 1.52
N ARG A 189 45.67 -11.89 1.98
CA ARG A 189 46.74 -10.99 1.52
C ARG A 189 48.12 -11.52 1.89
N VAL A 190 48.30 -12.02 3.11
CA VAL A 190 49.56 -12.66 3.55
C VAL A 190 49.83 -13.93 2.73
N LEU A 191 48.81 -14.78 2.52
CA LEU A 191 48.92 -16.01 1.74
C LEU A 191 49.29 -15.76 0.26
N ARG A 192 48.70 -14.73 -0.37
CA ARG A 192 48.98 -14.38 -1.78
C ARG A 192 50.29 -13.61 -1.94
N GLY A 193 50.69 -12.80 -0.96
CA GLY A 193 52.00 -12.13 -0.94
C GLY A 193 53.16 -13.12 -0.90
N ALA A 194 52.94 -14.33 -0.41
CA ALA A 194 53.92 -15.42 -0.44
C ALA A 194 54.02 -16.15 -1.80
N THR A 195 53.14 -15.87 -2.78
CA THR A 195 53.03 -16.71 -3.99
C THR A 195 53.11 -15.99 -5.34
N VAL A 196 52.96 -14.66 -5.49
CA VAL A 196 52.98 -14.00 -6.82
C VAL A 196 53.65 -12.62 -6.85
N SER A 197 54.45 -12.40 -7.90
CA SER A 197 55.22 -11.20 -8.24
C SER A 197 54.41 -9.89 -8.34
N SER A 198 54.61 -9.02 -7.36
CA SER A 198 54.47 -7.55 -7.22
C SER A 198 53.53 -6.70 -8.13
N SER A 199 53.51 -6.83 -9.45
CA SER A 199 53.18 -5.65 -10.29
C SER A 199 51.74 -5.55 -10.83
N GLN A 200 50.95 -6.62 -10.86
CA GLN A 200 49.54 -6.58 -11.35
C GLN A 200 48.48 -6.57 -10.24
N MET A 201 48.83 -6.88 -8.98
CA MET A 201 47.86 -7.02 -7.88
C MET A 201 47.37 -5.71 -7.26
N SER A 202 48.16 -4.63 -7.34
CA SER A 202 47.92 -3.40 -6.55
C SER A 202 46.64 -2.64 -6.94
N LEU A 203 46.38 -2.52 -8.25
CA LEU A 203 45.30 -1.70 -8.78
C LEU A 203 43.94 -2.40 -8.71
N GLU A 204 43.86 -3.68 -9.09
CA GLU A 204 42.64 -4.51 -8.97
C GLU A 204 42.18 -4.65 -7.51
N GLN A 205 43.12 -4.83 -6.57
CA GLN A 205 42.81 -4.93 -5.14
C GLN A 205 42.34 -3.60 -4.55
N SER A 206 42.93 -2.47 -4.97
CA SER A 206 42.49 -1.14 -4.56
C SER A 206 41.10 -0.80 -5.12
N LEU A 207 40.84 -1.14 -6.38
CA LEU A 207 39.52 -0.98 -7.01
C LEU A 207 38.45 -1.83 -6.33
N MET A 208 38.77 -3.05 -5.91
CA MET A 208 37.82 -3.92 -5.20
C MET A 208 37.49 -3.40 -3.79
N MET A 209 38.46 -2.86 -3.06
CA MET A 209 38.23 -2.22 -1.76
C MET A 209 37.44 -0.92 -1.88
N ILE A 210 37.72 -0.09 -2.89
CA ILE A 210 36.95 1.12 -3.16
C ILE A 210 35.51 0.78 -3.54
N ASN A 211 35.29 -0.22 -4.40
CA ASN A 211 33.94 -0.68 -4.75
C ASN A 211 33.21 -1.33 -3.56
N TYR A 212 33.91 -2.07 -2.70
CA TYR A 212 33.29 -2.72 -1.55
C TYR A 212 32.96 -1.73 -0.43
N VAL A 213 33.86 -0.78 -0.13
CA VAL A 213 33.59 0.33 0.80
C VAL A 213 32.54 1.26 0.22
N GLY A 214 32.57 1.55 -1.08
CA GLY A 214 31.53 2.30 -1.79
C GLY A 214 30.17 1.60 -1.75
N ASN A 215 30.13 0.27 -1.86
CA ASN A 215 28.91 -0.53 -1.70
C ASN A 215 28.47 -0.66 -0.23
N ALA A 216 29.39 -0.71 0.73
CA ALA A 216 29.07 -0.76 2.15
C ALA A 216 28.56 0.60 2.66
N ILE A 217 29.15 1.70 2.20
CA ILE A 217 28.68 3.07 2.44
C ILE A 217 27.37 3.29 1.68
N SER A 218 27.23 2.84 0.43
CA SER A 218 25.93 2.86 -0.25
C SER A 218 24.88 2.03 0.49
N ASN A 219 25.21 0.83 1.00
CA ASN A 219 24.24 0.01 1.74
C ASN A 219 23.93 0.54 3.15
N ALA A 220 24.83 1.32 3.76
CA ALA A 220 24.59 2.03 5.01
C ALA A 220 23.87 3.38 4.80
N ALA A 221 24.12 4.07 3.67
CA ALA A 221 23.46 5.31 3.28
C ALA A 221 22.12 5.08 2.57
N LEU A 222 21.90 3.88 2.02
CA LEU A 222 20.61 3.44 1.55
C LEU A 222 19.79 3.07 2.78
N GLY A 223 18.84 3.94 3.11
CA GLY A 223 17.61 3.62 3.85
C GLY A 223 16.81 2.43 3.30
N ALA A 224 17.39 1.59 2.43
CA ALA A 224 16.85 0.35 1.90
C ALA A 224 16.76 -0.77 2.94
N CYS A 225 17.61 -0.81 3.98
CA CYS A 225 17.42 -1.79 5.07
C CYS A 225 16.25 -1.40 5.98
N GLY A 226 16.06 -0.10 6.24
CA GLY A 226 14.84 0.44 6.84
C GLY A 226 13.61 0.13 5.97
N PHE A 227 13.71 0.31 4.65
CA PHE A 227 12.62 0.05 3.72
C PHE A 227 12.27 -1.44 3.56
N LYS A 228 13.26 -2.35 3.54
CA LYS A 228 13.03 -3.81 3.43
C LYS A 228 12.46 -4.36 4.73
N PHE A 229 12.87 -3.82 5.88
CA PHE A 229 12.34 -4.21 7.19
C PHE A 229 10.94 -3.64 7.46
N MET A 230 10.71 -2.36 7.10
CA MET A 230 9.37 -1.78 6.94
C MET A 230 8.55 -2.48 5.87
N ASN A 231 9.09 -3.39 5.06
CA ASN A 231 8.29 -4.20 4.13
C ASN A 231 7.99 -5.59 4.73
N THR A 232 8.90 -6.15 5.54
CA THR A 232 8.72 -7.47 6.18
C THR A 232 7.82 -7.43 7.42
N HIS A 233 7.96 -6.45 8.31
CA HIS A 233 7.06 -6.31 9.48
C HIS A 233 5.69 -5.74 9.10
N PHE A 234 5.66 -4.93 8.04
CA PHE A 234 4.46 -4.30 7.52
C PHE A 234 3.65 -5.24 6.63
N GLN A 235 4.15 -6.45 6.33
CA GLN A 235 3.43 -7.47 5.55
C GLN A 235 2.03 -7.78 6.10
N GLN A 236 1.81 -7.57 7.40
CA GLN A 236 0.53 -7.77 8.08
C GLN A 236 -0.05 -6.46 8.65
N SER A 237 0.52 -5.30 8.29
CA SER A 237 0.04 -4.03 8.82
C SER A 237 -1.13 -3.49 7.99
N PRO A 238 -2.15 -2.88 8.62
CA PRO A 238 -3.24 -2.16 7.94
C PRO A 238 -2.73 -1.12 6.92
N LEU A 239 -1.54 -0.57 7.17
CA LEU A 239 -0.91 0.42 6.33
C LEU A 239 -0.39 -0.12 5.00
N LYS A 240 0.05 -1.38 4.93
CA LYS A 240 0.40 -2.03 3.66
C LYS A 240 -0.82 -2.25 2.78
N GLN A 241 -1.95 -2.52 3.40
CA GLN A 241 -3.21 -2.72 2.70
C GLN A 241 -3.73 -1.38 2.16
N LYS A 242 -3.51 -0.29 2.91
CA LYS A 242 -3.73 1.08 2.43
C LYS A 242 -2.80 1.45 1.25
N LEU A 243 -1.54 1.01 1.27
CA LEU A 243 -0.57 1.11 0.16
C LEU A 243 -1.06 0.36 -1.09
N LEU A 244 -1.46 -0.91 -0.94
CA LEU A 244 -2.00 -1.72 -2.03
C LEU A 244 -3.27 -1.07 -2.60
N PHE A 245 -4.16 -0.61 -1.74
CA PHE A 245 -5.40 0.05 -2.16
C PHE A 245 -5.14 1.30 -3.00
N LEU A 246 -4.25 2.20 -2.58
CA LEU A 246 -3.97 3.41 -3.35
C LEU A 246 -3.24 3.10 -4.66
N SER A 247 -2.40 2.07 -4.69
CA SER A 247 -1.81 1.58 -5.94
C SER A 247 -2.86 0.98 -6.89
N LEU A 248 -3.84 0.23 -6.35
CA LEU A 248 -4.96 -0.33 -7.09
C LEU A 248 -5.90 0.78 -7.58
N LEU A 249 -6.15 1.80 -6.78
CA LEU A 249 -6.97 2.96 -7.15
C LEU A 249 -6.31 3.80 -8.25
N ALA A 250 -4.98 3.96 -8.21
CA ALA A 250 -4.22 4.63 -9.25
C ALA A 250 -4.15 3.80 -10.56
N LEU A 251 -4.26 2.47 -10.46
CA LEU A 251 -4.29 1.56 -11.61
C LEU A 251 -5.70 1.31 -12.15
N LEU A 252 -6.74 1.57 -11.36
CA LEU A 252 -8.11 1.63 -11.86
C LEU A 252 -8.12 2.73 -12.94
N PRO A 253 -8.46 2.41 -14.20
CA PRO A 253 -8.50 3.39 -15.24
C PRO A 253 -9.68 4.32 -14.96
N LEU A 254 -9.42 5.39 -14.20
CA LEU A 254 -10.18 6.63 -14.24
C LEU A 254 -9.87 7.30 -15.59
N LYS A 255 -10.08 6.58 -16.69
CA LYS A 255 -10.19 7.23 -18.00
C LYS A 255 -11.39 8.17 -17.88
N PRO A 256 -11.27 9.43 -18.33
CA PRO A 256 -12.39 10.34 -18.25
C PRO A 256 -13.59 9.70 -18.96
N ILE A 257 -14.64 9.43 -18.17
CA ILE A 257 -15.95 8.93 -18.60
C ILE A 257 -16.57 9.90 -19.65
N ALA A 258 -16.01 11.11 -19.80
CA ALA A 258 -16.32 12.08 -20.83
C ALA A 258 -16.08 11.61 -22.29
N THR A 259 -15.32 10.53 -22.53
CA THR A 259 -14.96 10.15 -23.92
C THR A 259 -16.01 9.28 -24.64
N GLN A 260 -17.13 8.92 -23.99
CA GLN A 260 -18.19 8.12 -24.63
C GLN A 260 -19.52 8.87 -24.88
N LEU A 261 -19.64 10.14 -24.52
CA LEU A 261 -20.85 10.95 -24.80
C LEU A 261 -20.69 11.94 -25.97
N GLY A 262 -19.54 11.97 -26.65
CA GLY A 262 -19.26 12.88 -27.77
C GLY A 262 -19.76 12.46 -29.15
N GLY A 263 -20.59 11.40 -29.25
CA GLY A 263 -20.98 10.79 -30.54
C GLY A 263 -22.43 11.02 -31.02
N TYR A 264 -23.30 11.65 -30.22
CA TYR A 264 -24.75 11.67 -30.53
C TYR A 264 -25.37 13.04 -30.83
N TYR A 265 -24.57 14.10 -31.02
CA TYR A 265 -25.05 15.40 -31.51
C TYR A 265 -24.14 15.96 -32.61
N ALA A 266 -24.15 15.31 -33.77
CA ALA A 266 -23.68 15.90 -35.02
C ALA A 266 -24.32 15.15 -36.21
N HIS A 267 -25.59 15.44 -36.49
CA HIS A 267 -26.17 15.72 -37.81
C HIS A 267 -27.70 15.73 -37.76
#